data_AF-A0A090WD15-F1
#
_entry.id   AF-A0A090WD15-F1
#
_cell.length_a   1.000
_cell.length_b   1.000
_cell.length_c   1.000
_cell.angle_alpha   90.00
_cell.angle_beta   90.00
_cell.angle_gamma   90.00
#
_symmetry.space_group_name_H-M   'P 1'
#
loop_
_entity.id
_entity.type
_entity.pdbx_description
1 polymer ?
#
loop_
_entity_poly.entity_id
_entity_poly.type
_entity_poly.pdbx_seq_one_letter_code
_entity_poly.pdbx_strand_id
1 'polypeptide(L)'
;MDGRFFENEYPNFLLSPPAIPPAIQIGSLGNLAFEGIQTNYAFSVADPQQLYNLAQNGWQHDALNVPPCTYGDQLSFLRTTTNTTFAYAGVINTAYQASTTQATYGNHTIADQLAIVARLIKGQLGTKVYMVTLDGFDTHANQASTHADRMQKLADSIDAFYTDLAAYGNQDEVLCMTISEFGRRVEENGSNGTDHALQHL
;
A
#
# COMPACT_ATOMS: atom_id res chain seq x y z
N MET A 1 1.42 12.69 -3.87
CA MET A 1 1.54 12.71 -2.40
C MET A 1 2.89 12.11 -2.07
N ASP A 2 3.66 12.71 -1.17
CA ASP A 2 5.08 12.40 -0.90
C ASP A 2 5.25 12.26 0.63
N GLY A 3 6.22 11.48 1.12
CA GLY A 3 6.43 11.20 2.54
C GLY A 3 6.58 12.45 3.41
N ARG A 4 7.02 13.57 2.83
CA ARG A 4 7.05 14.89 3.49
C ARG A 4 5.67 15.40 3.94
N PHE A 5 4.59 15.01 3.26
CA PHE A 5 3.23 15.34 3.69
C PHE A 5 2.91 14.64 5.02
N PHE A 6 3.22 13.34 5.13
CA PHE A 6 3.00 12.58 6.35
C PHE A 6 3.90 13.02 7.50
N GLU A 7 5.12 13.48 7.20
CA GLU A 7 6.04 14.01 8.21
C GLU A 7 5.50 15.28 8.88
N ASN A 8 4.83 16.16 8.11
CA ASN A 8 4.18 17.34 8.68
C ASN A 8 2.93 16.99 9.50
N GLU A 9 2.18 15.97 9.08
CA GLU A 9 0.94 15.56 9.76
C GLU A 9 1.22 14.72 11.02
N TYR A 10 2.27 13.90 10.99
CA TYR A 10 2.66 12.98 12.06
C TYR A 10 4.13 13.20 12.49
N PRO A 11 4.50 14.38 13.02
CA PRO A 11 5.90 14.71 13.34
C PRO A 11 6.50 13.82 14.42
N ASN A 12 5.65 13.18 15.24
CA ASN A 12 6.05 12.26 16.30
C ASN A 12 5.70 10.80 15.99
N PHE A 13 5.53 10.41 14.72
CA PHE A 13 5.10 9.07 14.32
C PHE A 13 5.90 7.93 14.99
N LEU A 14 7.21 8.11 15.14
CA LEU A 14 8.11 7.12 15.76
C LEU A 14 8.00 7.03 17.29
N LEU A 15 7.49 8.08 17.95
CA LEU A 15 7.38 8.15 19.41
C LEU A 15 5.94 7.94 19.88
N SER A 16 4.97 8.33 19.08
CA SER A 16 3.54 8.25 19.33
C SER A 16 2.80 8.00 18.02
N PRO A 17 2.85 6.76 17.50
CA PRO A 17 2.17 6.40 16.27
C PRO A 17 0.65 6.55 16.43
N PRO A 18 -0.09 6.90 15.36
CA PRO A 18 -1.54 6.95 15.40
C PRO A 18 -2.15 5.57 15.66
N ALA A 19 -3.41 5.52 16.09
CA ALA A 19 -4.10 4.24 16.37
C ALA A 19 -4.42 3.44 15.10
N ILE A 20 -4.50 4.12 13.95
CA ILE A 20 -4.73 3.52 12.63
C ILE A 20 -3.58 3.91 11.70
N PRO A 21 -3.15 3.01 10.79
CA PRO A 21 -2.10 3.34 9.86
C PRO A 21 -2.55 4.48 8.93
N PRO A 22 -1.75 5.54 8.76
CA PRO A 22 -2.14 6.70 7.94
C PRO A 22 -2.14 6.35 6.45
N ALA A 23 -1.24 5.46 6.04
CA ALA A 23 -1.19 4.87 4.71
C ALA A 23 -0.97 3.35 4.80
N ILE A 24 -1.54 2.63 3.85
CA ILE A 24 -1.31 1.19 3.66
C ILE A 24 -0.82 0.96 2.24
N GLN A 25 0.22 0.14 2.12
CA GLN A 25 0.64 -0.40 0.84
C GLN A 25 0.29 -1.90 0.81
N ILE A 26 -0.36 -2.35 -0.26
CA ILE A 26 -0.64 -3.77 -0.44
C ILE A 26 0.52 -4.42 -1.19
N GLY A 27 1.00 -5.56 -0.69
CA GLY A 27 2.15 -6.28 -1.24
C GLY A 27 3.46 -6.08 -0.46
N SER A 28 4.58 -6.43 -1.09
CA SER A 28 5.88 -6.64 -0.42
C SER A 28 6.94 -5.56 -0.67
N LEU A 29 6.77 -4.72 -1.70
CA LEU A 29 7.76 -3.72 -2.07
C LEU A 29 7.43 -2.39 -1.38
N GLY A 30 8.33 -1.81 -0.59
CA GLY A 30 8.12 -0.45 -0.07
C GLY A 30 8.19 0.58 -1.19
N ASN A 31 7.23 1.51 -1.25
CA ASN A 31 7.19 2.58 -2.26
C ASN A 31 7.82 3.87 -1.70
N LEU A 32 8.70 4.50 -2.50
CA LEU A 32 9.35 5.78 -2.20
C LEU A 32 8.33 6.91 -1.96
N ALA A 33 7.12 6.80 -2.52
CA ALA A 33 6.04 7.76 -2.32
C ALA A 33 5.66 7.97 -0.83
N PHE A 34 6.01 7.02 0.04
CA PHE A 34 5.75 7.08 1.48
C PHE A 34 7.00 7.30 2.32
N GLU A 35 8.16 7.47 1.70
CA GLU A 35 9.43 7.67 2.38
C GLU A 35 9.58 9.14 2.80
N GLY A 36 9.58 9.40 4.11
CA GLY A 36 9.98 10.68 4.67
C GLY A 36 11.47 10.71 5.01
N ILE A 37 11.92 11.82 5.61
CA ILE A 37 13.35 11.99 5.95
C ILE A 37 13.84 10.92 6.95
N GLN A 38 12.95 10.46 7.83
CA GLN A 38 13.31 9.59 8.96
C GLN A 38 12.67 8.20 8.93
N THR A 39 11.57 8.00 8.18
CA THR A 39 10.83 6.73 8.19
C THR A 39 9.90 6.60 6.98
N ASN A 40 9.40 5.39 6.73
CA ASN A 40 8.33 5.13 5.78
C ASN A 40 6.98 5.16 6.51
N TYR A 41 6.03 5.94 5.99
CA TYR A 41 4.71 6.13 6.60
C TYR A 41 3.64 5.13 6.15
N ALA A 42 3.94 4.29 5.15
CA ALA A 42 3.04 3.24 4.73
C ALA A 42 3.31 1.94 5.48
N PHE A 43 2.23 1.32 5.92
CA PHE A 43 2.28 -0.03 6.47
C PHE A 43 2.02 -1.06 5.36
N SER A 44 2.98 -1.96 5.16
CA SER A 44 2.89 -2.98 4.10
C SER A 44 2.07 -4.19 4.56
N VAL A 45 1.06 -4.56 3.76
CA VAL A 45 0.17 -5.68 4.04
C VAL A 45 0.04 -6.55 2.79
N ALA A 46 0.53 -7.78 2.83
CA ALA A 46 0.29 -8.75 1.76
C ALA A 46 -0.98 -9.57 2.02
N ASP A 47 -1.14 -10.06 3.26
CA ASP A 47 -2.30 -10.82 3.73
C ASP A 47 -2.69 -10.33 5.14
N PRO A 48 -3.83 -9.64 5.29
CA PRO A 48 -4.30 -9.14 6.58
C PRO A 48 -4.44 -10.22 7.67
N GLN A 49 -4.89 -11.42 7.28
CA GLN A 49 -5.16 -12.51 8.23
C GLN A 49 -3.85 -13.18 8.67
N GLN A 50 -2.94 -13.44 7.73
CA GLN A 50 -1.62 -13.97 8.05
C GLN A 50 -0.85 -12.99 8.95
N LEU A 51 -0.89 -11.70 8.62
CA LEU A 51 -0.26 -10.66 9.44
C LEU A 51 -0.82 -10.67 10.87
N TYR A 52 -2.14 -10.74 11.04
CA TYR A 52 -2.76 -10.81 12.37
C TYR A 52 -2.36 -12.07 13.14
N ASN A 53 -2.25 -13.22 12.47
CA ASN A 53 -1.79 -14.46 13.10
C ASN A 53 -0.34 -14.36 13.57
N LEU A 54 0.53 -13.66 12.84
CA LEU A 54 1.90 -13.37 13.28
C LEU A 54 1.90 -12.43 14.48
N ALA A 55 1.07 -11.38 14.46
CA ALA A 55 0.98 -10.40 15.54
C ALA A 55 0.48 -11.00 16.85
N GLN A 56 -0.47 -11.95 16.81
CA GLN A 56 -0.96 -12.64 18.01
C GLN A 56 0.11 -13.48 18.72
N ASN A 57 1.12 -13.95 17.99
CA ASN A 57 2.24 -14.70 18.55
C ASN A 57 3.42 -13.78 18.95
N GLY A 58 3.27 -12.47 18.74
CA GLY A 58 4.27 -11.46 19.04
C GLY A 58 4.25 -11.02 20.50
N TRP A 59 5.41 -10.59 21.01
CA TRP A 59 5.53 -10.04 22.36
C TRP A 59 5.48 -8.52 22.32
N GLN A 60 4.60 -7.92 23.11
CA GLN A 60 4.64 -6.47 23.33
C GLN A 60 5.85 -6.12 24.21
N HIS A 61 6.57 -5.07 23.83
CA HIS A 61 7.78 -4.64 24.53
C HIS A 61 7.59 -3.29 25.24
N ASP A 62 8.26 -3.09 26.37
CA ASP A 62 8.32 -1.76 27.02
C ASP A 62 9.30 -0.87 26.27
N ALA A 63 8.78 0.08 25.49
CA ALA A 63 9.58 0.97 24.65
C ALA A 63 10.32 2.06 25.44
N LEU A 64 9.93 2.34 26.68
CA LEU A 64 10.52 3.42 27.50
C LEU A 64 11.57 2.88 28.48
N ASN A 65 11.51 1.61 28.82
CA ASN A 65 12.52 0.95 29.67
C ASN A 65 13.75 0.52 28.85
N VAL A 66 14.59 1.52 28.51
CA VAL A 66 15.84 1.36 27.77
C VAL A 66 16.99 2.14 28.43
N PRO A 67 18.26 1.72 28.27
CA PRO A 67 19.40 2.49 28.78
C PRO A 67 19.50 3.90 28.14
N PRO A 68 19.93 4.95 28.86
CA PRO A 68 20.06 6.30 28.31
C PRO A 68 21.35 6.45 27.47
N CYS A 69 21.42 5.72 26.35
CA CYS A 69 22.52 5.75 25.40
C CYS A 69 22.01 5.44 23.98
N THR A 70 22.85 5.62 22.97
CA THR A 70 22.49 5.36 21.56
C THR A 70 21.93 3.95 21.32
N TYR A 71 22.41 2.94 22.05
CA TYR A 71 21.85 1.59 22.00
C TYR A 71 20.41 1.54 22.53
N GLY A 72 20.11 2.27 23.60
CA GLY A 72 18.75 2.36 24.12
C GLY A 72 17.80 3.11 23.19
N ASP A 73 18.27 4.15 22.51
CA ASP A 73 17.47 4.86 21.49
C ASP A 73 17.08 3.90 20.34
N GLN A 74 18.04 3.12 19.84
CA GLN A 74 17.80 2.09 18.81
C GLN A 74 16.86 0.99 19.31
N LEU A 75 17.03 0.55 20.56
CA LEU A 75 16.18 -0.46 21.17
C LEU A 75 14.74 0.06 21.37
N SER A 76 14.59 1.32 21.79
CA SER A 76 13.28 1.97 21.91
C SER A 76 12.59 2.05 20.56
N PHE A 77 13.30 2.48 19.52
CA PHE A 77 12.79 2.49 18.15
C PHE A 77 12.31 1.12 17.68
N LEU A 78 13.12 0.06 17.88
CA LEU A 78 12.74 -1.31 17.51
C LEU A 78 11.49 -1.78 18.27
N ARG A 79 11.43 -1.53 19.58
CA ARG A 79 10.29 -1.92 20.42
C ARG A 79 9.01 -1.17 20.03
N THR A 80 9.09 0.13 19.81
CA THR A 80 7.95 0.93 19.33
C THR A 80 7.47 0.45 17.97
N THR A 81 8.38 0.20 17.04
CA THR A 81 8.04 -0.32 15.70
C THR A 81 7.34 -1.68 15.78
N THR A 82 7.84 -2.60 16.60
CA THR A 82 7.22 -3.91 16.84
C THR A 82 5.82 -3.78 17.44
N ASN A 83 5.65 -2.99 18.50
CA ASN A 83 4.35 -2.77 19.13
C ASN A 83 3.34 -2.14 18.14
N THR A 84 3.79 -1.18 17.35
CA THR A 84 2.98 -0.51 16.33
C THR A 84 2.52 -1.50 15.26
N THR A 85 3.42 -2.37 14.81
CA THR A 85 3.11 -3.44 13.86
C THR A 85 2.01 -4.34 14.38
N PHE A 86 2.08 -4.75 15.65
CA PHE A 86 1.05 -5.60 16.25
C PHE A 86 -0.29 -4.87 16.44
N ALA A 87 -0.26 -3.60 16.84
CA ALA A 87 -1.45 -2.78 16.95
C ALA A 87 -2.16 -2.61 15.59
N TYR A 88 -1.39 -2.26 14.54
CA TYR A 88 -1.91 -2.14 13.18
C TYR A 88 -2.45 -3.45 12.64
N ALA A 89 -1.74 -4.56 12.83
CA ALA A 89 -2.23 -5.88 12.43
C ALA A 89 -3.61 -6.20 13.03
N GLY A 90 -3.85 -5.83 14.29
CA GLY A 90 -5.14 -5.97 14.95
C GLY A 90 -6.24 -5.18 14.26
N VAL A 91 -6.07 -3.85 14.15
CA VAL A 91 -7.12 -2.97 13.58
C VAL A 91 -7.37 -3.24 12.10
N ILE A 92 -6.33 -3.55 11.32
CA ILE A 92 -6.44 -3.93 9.90
C ILE A 92 -7.27 -5.21 9.76
N ASN A 93 -6.99 -6.23 10.57
CA ASN A 93 -7.73 -7.48 10.52
C ASN A 93 -9.18 -7.30 10.97
N THR A 94 -9.43 -6.51 12.01
CA THR A 94 -10.81 -6.17 12.43
C THR A 94 -11.59 -5.53 11.28
N ALA A 95 -11.04 -4.52 10.60
CA ALA A 95 -11.69 -3.90 9.47
C ALA A 95 -11.87 -4.88 8.29
N TYR A 96 -10.84 -5.68 7.99
CA TYR A 96 -10.92 -6.69 6.93
C TYR A 96 -12.05 -7.70 7.18
N GLN A 97 -12.22 -8.15 8.42
CA GLN A 97 -13.28 -9.09 8.82
C GLN A 97 -14.67 -8.46 8.92
N ALA A 98 -14.75 -7.13 9.08
CA ALA A 98 -16.03 -6.41 9.16
C ALA A 98 -16.76 -6.28 7.82
N SER A 99 -16.13 -6.67 6.71
CA SER A 99 -16.76 -6.67 5.38
C SER A 99 -16.34 -7.89 4.55
N THR A 100 -17.07 -8.12 3.47
CA THR A 100 -16.81 -9.20 2.51
C THR A 100 -16.80 -8.64 1.09
N THR A 101 -16.11 -9.32 0.18
CA THR A 101 -16.09 -8.99 -1.25
C THR A 101 -17.45 -9.32 -1.88
N GLN A 102 -18.00 -8.36 -2.62
CA GLN A 102 -19.32 -8.43 -3.30
C GLN A 102 -19.20 -8.42 -4.83
N ALA A 103 -18.06 -7.98 -5.37
CA ALA A 103 -17.76 -8.04 -6.80
C ALA A 103 -16.91 -9.26 -7.18
N THR A 104 -16.94 -9.62 -8.47
CA THR A 104 -16.04 -10.63 -9.04
C THR A 104 -14.76 -9.96 -9.49
N TYR A 105 -13.64 -10.37 -8.91
CA TYR A 105 -12.32 -9.89 -9.27
C TYR A 105 -11.61 -10.86 -10.22
N GLY A 106 -10.78 -10.31 -11.12
CA GLY A 106 -9.93 -11.11 -12.01
C GLY A 106 -8.84 -11.88 -11.24
N ASN A 107 -8.36 -12.98 -11.81
CA ASN A 107 -7.29 -13.79 -11.20
C ASN A 107 -5.91 -13.20 -11.53
N HIS A 108 -5.55 -12.11 -10.87
CA HIS A 108 -4.23 -11.46 -10.96
C HIS A 108 -3.98 -10.47 -9.83
N THR A 109 -2.70 -10.21 -9.54
CA THR A 109 -2.24 -9.50 -8.35
C THR A 109 -2.91 -8.14 -8.10
N ILE A 110 -3.15 -7.30 -9.12
CA ILE A 110 -3.79 -6.00 -8.90
C ILE A 110 -5.26 -6.13 -8.46
N ALA A 111 -5.96 -7.16 -8.92
CA ALA A 111 -7.34 -7.43 -8.53
C ALA A 111 -7.39 -7.91 -7.09
N ASP A 112 -6.50 -8.84 -6.70
CA ASP A 112 -6.39 -9.29 -5.30
C ASP A 112 -6.08 -8.13 -4.35
N GLN A 113 -5.15 -7.24 -4.75
CA GLN A 113 -4.81 -6.06 -3.97
C GLN A 113 -6.00 -5.11 -3.80
N LEU A 114 -6.73 -4.81 -4.88
CA LEU A 114 -7.89 -3.93 -4.82
C LEU A 114 -9.06 -4.57 -4.05
N ALA A 115 -9.22 -5.89 -4.08
CA ALA A 115 -10.20 -6.59 -3.25
C ALA A 115 -9.89 -6.43 -1.75
N ILE A 116 -8.61 -6.46 -1.36
CA ILE A 116 -8.20 -6.17 0.03
C ILE A 116 -8.54 -4.72 0.38
N VAL A 117 -8.16 -3.76 -0.46
CA VAL A 117 -8.44 -2.33 -0.23
C VAL A 117 -9.94 -2.08 -0.08
N ALA A 118 -10.77 -2.65 -0.95
CA ALA A 118 -12.23 -2.50 -0.88
C ALA A 118 -12.77 -3.01 0.47
N ARG A 119 -12.28 -4.16 0.94
CA ARG A 119 -12.68 -4.69 2.25
C ARG A 119 -12.25 -3.79 3.41
N LEU A 120 -11.05 -3.22 3.37
CA LEU A 120 -10.58 -2.30 4.42
C LEU A 120 -11.38 -0.99 4.46
N ILE A 121 -11.75 -0.45 3.30
CA ILE A 121 -12.59 0.77 3.19
C ILE A 121 -14.01 0.47 3.71
N LYS A 122 -14.65 -0.58 3.21
CA LYS A 122 -15.99 -1.01 3.67
C LYS A 122 -16.03 -1.37 5.15
N GLY A 123 -14.93 -1.91 5.66
CA GLY A 123 -14.72 -2.21 7.08
C GLY A 123 -14.42 -0.99 7.95
N GLN A 124 -14.45 0.22 7.38
CA GLN A 124 -14.25 1.50 8.06
C GLN A 124 -12.92 1.60 8.82
N LEU A 125 -11.82 1.08 8.24
CA LEU A 125 -10.50 1.20 8.86
C LEU A 125 -10.08 2.66 9.13
N GLY A 126 -10.50 3.57 8.26
CA GLY A 126 -10.24 5.01 8.39
C GLY A 126 -8.89 5.50 7.83
N THR A 127 -8.03 4.58 7.37
CA THR A 127 -6.81 4.89 6.62
C THR A 127 -7.12 5.77 5.41
N LYS A 128 -6.27 6.77 5.16
CA LYS A 128 -6.55 7.80 4.14
C LYS A 128 -5.97 7.49 2.78
N VAL A 129 -4.91 6.68 2.74
CA VAL A 129 -4.17 6.42 1.51
C VAL A 129 -3.88 4.94 1.39
N TYR A 130 -4.24 4.38 0.25
CA TYR A 130 -3.96 3.00 -0.12
C TYR A 130 -3.13 2.99 -1.40
N MET A 131 -2.08 2.18 -1.43
CA MET A 131 -1.25 1.97 -2.61
C MET A 131 -1.33 0.52 -3.03
N VAL A 132 -1.55 0.31 -4.33
CA VAL A 132 -1.49 -0.99 -4.99
C VAL A 132 -0.55 -0.86 -6.17
N THR A 133 0.08 -1.98 -6.56
CA THR A 133 1.07 -2.00 -7.63
C THR A 133 0.65 -2.95 -8.75
N LEU A 134 0.80 -2.48 -10.00
CA LEU A 134 0.75 -3.32 -11.19
C LEU A 134 2.11 -3.28 -11.89
N ASP A 135 2.79 -4.41 -11.91
CA ASP A 135 4.11 -4.56 -12.50
C ASP A 135 4.06 -5.08 -13.95
N GLY A 136 5.25 -5.24 -14.55
CA GLY A 136 5.41 -5.87 -15.86
C GLY A 136 5.25 -4.92 -17.03
N PHE A 137 5.49 -3.62 -16.80
CA PHE A 137 5.57 -2.62 -17.87
C PHE A 137 6.95 -2.59 -18.54
N ASP A 138 8.03 -2.91 -17.82
CA ASP A 138 9.38 -3.02 -18.38
C ASP A 138 9.52 -4.28 -19.27
N THR A 139 9.40 -4.08 -20.59
CA THR A 139 9.30 -5.17 -21.57
C THR A 139 10.21 -4.87 -22.77
N HIS A 140 11.05 -5.82 -23.15
CA HIS A 140 11.98 -5.68 -24.28
C HIS A 140 11.46 -6.26 -25.60
N ALA A 141 10.25 -6.85 -25.60
CA ALA A 141 9.58 -7.41 -26.78
C ALA A 141 8.05 -7.48 -26.54
N ASN A 142 7.25 -7.64 -27.61
CA ASN A 142 5.78 -7.76 -27.56
C ASN A 142 5.09 -6.63 -26.76
N GLN A 143 5.63 -5.42 -26.85
CA GLN A 143 5.21 -4.30 -26.01
C GLN A 143 3.72 -3.95 -26.23
N ALA A 144 3.24 -3.89 -27.48
CA ALA A 144 1.85 -3.56 -27.78
C ALA A 144 0.86 -4.54 -27.13
N SER A 145 1.09 -5.84 -27.29
CA SER A 145 0.22 -6.87 -26.69
C SER A 145 0.30 -6.87 -25.16
N THR A 146 1.49 -6.73 -24.60
CA THR A 146 1.67 -6.74 -23.13
C THR A 146 1.03 -5.51 -22.51
N HIS A 147 1.21 -4.34 -23.10
CA HIS A 147 0.63 -3.10 -22.62
C HIS A 147 -0.90 -3.14 -22.69
N ALA A 148 -1.48 -3.65 -23.79
CA ALA A 148 -2.93 -3.82 -23.91
C ALA A 148 -3.48 -4.76 -22.81
N ASP A 149 -2.84 -5.90 -22.57
CA ASP A 149 -3.21 -6.82 -21.48
C ASP A 149 -3.11 -6.16 -20.09
N ARG A 150 -2.09 -5.33 -19.84
CA ARG A 150 -1.96 -4.58 -18.58
C ARG A 150 -3.06 -3.52 -18.41
N MET A 151 -3.38 -2.78 -19.47
CA MET A 151 -4.46 -1.80 -19.43
C MET A 151 -5.82 -2.45 -19.23
N GLN A 152 -6.06 -3.62 -19.83
CA GLN A 152 -7.28 -4.40 -19.62
C GLN A 152 -7.39 -4.84 -18.16
N LYS A 153 -6.33 -5.44 -17.59
CA LYS A 153 -6.30 -5.83 -16.17
C LYS A 153 -6.52 -4.65 -15.23
N LEU A 154 -5.92 -3.50 -15.52
CA LEU A 154 -6.11 -2.28 -14.75
C LEU A 154 -7.58 -1.83 -14.80
N ALA A 155 -8.17 -1.73 -15.99
CA ALA A 155 -9.55 -1.30 -16.19
C ALA A 155 -10.53 -2.24 -15.49
N ASP A 156 -10.41 -3.55 -15.70
CA ASP A 156 -11.28 -4.56 -15.10
C ASP A 156 -11.18 -4.58 -13.57
N SER A 157 -9.98 -4.36 -13.03
CA SER A 157 -9.79 -4.30 -11.57
C SER A 157 -10.41 -3.05 -10.95
N ILE A 158 -10.30 -1.89 -11.62
CA ILE A 158 -10.89 -0.64 -11.17
C ILE A 158 -12.42 -0.72 -11.23
N ASP A 159 -12.98 -1.32 -12.29
CA ASP A 159 -14.42 -1.53 -12.42
C ASP A 159 -14.95 -2.46 -11.32
N ALA A 160 -14.28 -3.59 -11.09
CA ALA A 160 -14.61 -4.49 -9.98
C ALA A 160 -14.49 -3.79 -8.62
N PHE A 161 -13.48 -2.94 -8.43
CA PHE A 161 -13.27 -2.16 -7.21
C PHE A 161 -14.40 -1.18 -6.92
N TYR A 162 -14.78 -0.35 -7.89
CA TYR A 162 -15.90 0.58 -7.71
C TYR A 162 -17.24 -0.16 -7.57
N THR A 163 -17.44 -1.28 -8.27
CA THR A 163 -18.59 -2.16 -8.07
C THR A 163 -18.65 -2.70 -6.65
N ASP A 164 -17.51 -3.12 -6.09
CA ASP A 164 -17.45 -3.67 -4.74
C ASP A 164 -17.72 -2.60 -3.67
N LEU A 165 -17.19 -1.39 -3.85
CA LEU A 165 -17.48 -0.24 -2.98
C LEU A 165 -18.94 0.19 -3.04
N ALA A 166 -19.56 0.13 -4.23
CA ALA A 166 -20.95 0.50 -4.44
C ALA A 166 -21.92 -0.36 -3.63
N ALA A 167 -21.58 -1.62 -3.35
CA ALA A 167 -22.39 -2.50 -2.51
C ALA A 167 -22.59 -1.98 -1.08
N TYR A 168 -21.72 -1.09 -0.60
CA TYR A 168 -21.76 -0.49 0.75
C TYR A 168 -21.94 1.03 0.72
N GLY A 169 -22.06 1.65 -0.47
CA GLY A 169 -22.25 3.09 -0.63
C GLY A 169 -20.97 3.93 -0.48
N ASN A 170 -19.78 3.32 -0.54
CA ASN A 170 -18.50 4.02 -0.35
C ASN A 170 -17.88 4.54 -1.66
N GLN A 171 -18.47 4.26 -2.83
CA GLN A 171 -17.89 4.58 -4.13
C GLN A 171 -17.62 6.09 -4.32
N ASP A 172 -18.46 6.94 -3.71
CA ASP A 172 -18.36 8.41 -3.83
C ASP A 172 -17.36 9.02 -2.83
N GLU A 173 -16.80 8.22 -1.93
CA GLU A 173 -15.80 8.65 -0.92
C GLU A 173 -14.36 8.34 -1.36
N VAL A 174 -14.17 7.75 -2.55
CA VAL A 174 -12.88 7.22 -3.00
C VAL A 174 -12.44 7.82 -4.34
N LEU A 175 -11.27 8.46 -4.33
CA LEU A 175 -10.57 8.92 -5.53
C LEU A 175 -9.44 7.94 -5.90
N CYS A 176 -9.54 7.33 -7.08
CA CYS A 176 -8.45 6.55 -7.64
C CYS A 176 -7.52 7.44 -8.50
N MET A 177 -6.20 7.27 -8.35
CA MET A 177 -5.19 7.93 -9.16
C MET A 177 -4.16 6.90 -9.60
N THR A 178 -3.78 6.94 -10.88
CA THR A 178 -2.72 6.10 -11.44
C THR A 178 -1.50 6.98 -11.72
N ILE A 179 -0.34 6.54 -11.24
CA ILE A 179 0.96 7.18 -11.51
C ILE A 179 1.89 6.14 -12.13
N SER A 180 2.77 6.58 -13.04
CA SER A 180 3.79 5.74 -13.66
C SER A 180 5.16 6.39 -13.46
N GLU A 181 6.14 5.61 -13.01
CA GLU A 181 7.55 6.04 -12.91
C GLU A 181 8.29 5.94 -14.25
N PHE A 182 7.65 5.34 -15.27
CA PHE A 182 8.18 5.21 -16.62
C PHE A 182 7.32 6.03 -17.60
N GLY A 183 7.97 6.95 -18.32
CA GLY A 183 7.50 7.47 -19.60
C GLY A 183 8.23 6.77 -20.74
N ARG A 184 7.58 6.57 -21.88
CA ARG A 184 8.23 6.07 -23.10
C ARG A 184 8.14 7.13 -24.19
N ARG A 185 9.19 7.26 -25.01
CA ARG A 185 9.14 8.12 -26.20
C ARG A 185 8.09 7.57 -27.17
N VAL A 186 7.44 8.48 -27.90
CA VAL A 186 6.40 8.16 -28.89
C VAL A 186 6.95 7.37 -30.09
N GLU A 187 8.26 7.44 -30.36
CA GLU A 187 8.88 6.75 -31.51
C GLU A 187 9.38 5.34 -31.15
N GLU A 188 8.98 4.38 -31.99
CA GLU A 188 9.45 3.00 -32.01
C GLU A 188 10.96 2.95 -32.35
N ASN A 189 11.76 2.25 -31.56
CA ASN A 189 13.07 1.79 -32.00
C ASN A 189 12.90 0.66 -33.03
N GLY A 190 13.92 0.45 -33.86
CA GLY A 190 13.90 -0.50 -35.01
C GLY A 190 13.75 -1.99 -34.65
N SER A 191 13.29 -2.30 -33.44
CA SER A 191 13.09 -3.64 -32.88
C SER A 191 11.64 -3.90 -32.46
N ASN A 192 10.67 -3.04 -32.81
CA ASN A 192 9.28 -3.05 -32.28
C ASN A 192 9.20 -2.83 -30.75
N GLY A 193 10.03 -1.93 -30.21
CA GLY A 193 9.94 -1.47 -28.82
C GLY A 193 10.27 0.03 -28.66
N THR A 194 10.18 0.57 -27.45
CA THR A 194 10.65 1.93 -27.11
C THR A 194 11.77 1.87 -26.08
N ASP A 195 12.83 2.67 -26.22
CA ASP A 195 13.87 2.82 -25.19
C ASP A 195 13.35 3.57 -23.95
N HIS A 196 13.98 3.33 -22.78
CA HIS A 196 13.65 4.00 -21.52
C HIS A 196 13.75 5.53 -21.68
N ALA A 197 12.73 6.26 -21.23
CA ALA A 197 12.82 7.70 -21.04
C ALA A 197 12.55 8.06 -19.58
N LEU A 198 13.49 8.80 -18.99
CA LEU A 198 13.21 9.62 -17.81
C LEU A 198 12.31 10.78 -18.23
N GLN A 199 11.22 11.02 -17.49
CA GLN A 199 10.60 12.34 -17.51
C GLN A 199 10.23 12.80 -16.09
N HIS A 200 10.98 13.80 -15.63
CA HIS A 200 10.47 14.82 -14.74
C HIS A 200 9.23 15.48 -15.37
N LEU A 201 8.12 15.51 -14.64
CA LEU A 201 7.25 16.68 -14.46
C LEU A 201 6.60 16.60 -13.07
#